data_AF-A0A1M5L6A1-F1
#
_entry.id   AF-A0A1M5L6A1-F1
#
_cell.length_a   1.000
_cell.length_b   1.000
_cell.length_c   1.000
_cell.angle_alpha   90.00
_cell.angle_beta   90.00
_cell.angle_gamma   90.00
#
_symmetry.space_group_name_H-M   'P 1'
#
loop_
_entity.id
_entity.type
_entity.pdbx_description
1 polymer ?
#
loop_
_entity_poly.entity_id
_entity_poly.type
_entity_poly.pdbx_seq_one_letter_code
_entity_poly.pdbx_strand_id
1 'polypeptide(L)'
;MTKNFRGEVWKRLHKKEWKDHFIYDVSNYGRLISYVQKENGELIKGGRTGGYTSFSPRLQSGKHKTYYVHRIVAELFLDKKEDDKYVIHKNFKKDDNRVENLAWTTKEEWVEHQHKSPGVQENKRKRKLRKVVTYSKLTYAQAVILKKKLLDPNRKTRIKVLAKQFGVSEMQLYRIKSGENWGDIKV
;
A
#
# COMPACT_ATOMS: atom_id res chain seq x y z
N MET A 1 -32.09 0.20 -17.40
CA MET A 1 -31.44 1.37 -16.75
C MET A 1 -30.87 0.93 -15.42
N THR A 2 -29.57 1.09 -15.20
CA THR A 2 -28.91 0.74 -13.93
C THR A 2 -29.41 1.67 -12.83
N LYS A 3 -29.88 1.14 -11.70
CA LYS A 3 -30.33 1.97 -10.58
C LYS A 3 -29.14 2.74 -9.99
N ASN A 4 -29.28 4.06 -9.90
CA ASN A 4 -28.32 4.92 -9.21
C ASN A 4 -28.50 4.80 -7.70
N PHE A 5 -27.40 4.88 -6.96
CA PHE A 5 -27.46 4.98 -5.51
C PHE A 5 -27.81 6.41 -5.09
N ARG A 6 -28.36 6.56 -3.88
CA ARG A 6 -28.70 7.87 -3.32
C ARG A 6 -27.43 8.71 -3.18
N GLY A 7 -27.39 9.89 -3.79
CA GLY A 7 -26.22 10.78 -3.73
C GLY A 7 -25.06 10.35 -4.65
N GLU A 8 -25.32 9.42 -5.58
CA GLU A 8 -24.32 9.05 -6.57
C GLU A 8 -24.21 10.10 -7.67
N VAL A 9 -22.97 10.53 -7.89
CA VAL A 9 -22.60 11.51 -8.90
C VAL A 9 -21.62 10.84 -9.87
N TRP A 10 -21.87 11.00 -11.16
CA TRP A 10 -21.04 10.48 -12.23
C TRP A 10 -20.25 11.60 -12.90
N LYS A 11 -18.97 11.34 -13.20
CA LYS A 11 -18.11 12.23 -13.98
C LYS A 11 -17.55 11.50 -15.19
N ARG A 12 -17.61 12.16 -16.35
CA ARG A 12 -17.01 11.64 -17.58
C ARG A 12 -15.50 11.71 -17.53
N LEU A 13 -14.86 10.65 -17.98
CA LEU A 13 -13.43 10.44 -17.98
C LEU A 13 -12.95 10.02 -19.36
N HIS A 14 -12.06 10.84 -19.91
CA HIS A 14 -11.23 10.52 -21.06
C HIS A 14 -9.88 11.23 -20.85
N LYS A 15 -8.76 10.56 -21.16
CA LYS A 15 -7.41 11.17 -21.12
C LYS A 15 -6.85 11.25 -22.53
N LYS A 16 -6.17 12.35 -22.86
CA LYS A 16 -5.60 12.62 -24.21
C LYS A 16 -4.70 11.50 -24.75
N GLU A 17 -4.04 10.76 -23.86
CA GLU A 17 -3.17 9.63 -24.24
C GLU A 17 -3.94 8.36 -24.65
N TRP A 18 -5.25 8.30 -24.40
CA TRP A 18 -6.12 7.18 -24.76
C TRP A 18 -6.61 7.31 -26.19
N LYS A 19 -6.93 6.18 -26.82
CA LYS A 19 -7.70 6.20 -28.08
C LYS A 19 -9.08 6.81 -27.85
N ASP A 20 -9.61 7.52 -28.84
CA ASP A 20 -10.78 8.39 -28.72
C ASP A 20 -12.03 7.67 -28.20
N HIS A 21 -12.26 6.41 -28.62
CA HIS A 21 -13.41 5.62 -28.19
C HIS A 21 -13.31 5.07 -26.75
N PHE A 22 -12.17 5.23 -26.07
CA PHE A 22 -12.04 4.88 -24.66
C PHE A 22 -12.59 6.02 -23.81
N ILE A 23 -13.90 5.99 -23.61
CA ILE A 23 -14.64 6.92 -22.76
C ILE A 23 -15.28 6.12 -21.63
N TYR A 24 -15.20 6.66 -20.43
CA TYR A 24 -15.77 6.07 -19.23
C TYR A 24 -16.53 7.11 -18.42
N ASP A 25 -17.55 6.68 -17.69
CA ASP A 25 -18.07 7.45 -16.57
C ASP A 25 -17.66 6.77 -15.27
N VAL A 26 -17.22 7.58 -14.30
CA VAL A 26 -16.80 7.11 -12.99
C VAL A 26 -17.68 7.75 -11.93
N SER A 27 -18.23 6.94 -11.03
CA SER A 27 -19.03 7.47 -9.93
C SER A 27 -18.22 7.74 -8.69
N ASN A 28 -18.71 8.63 -7.82
CA ASN A 28 -18.17 8.84 -6.48
C ASN A 28 -18.29 7.59 -5.58
N TYR A 29 -19.06 6.56 -5.99
CA TYR A 29 -19.09 5.24 -5.34
C TYR A 29 -18.00 4.29 -5.87
N GLY A 30 -17.17 4.74 -6.82
CA GLY A 30 -16.14 3.94 -7.45
C GLY A 30 -16.67 2.92 -8.44
N ARG A 31 -17.85 3.18 -9.03
CA ARG A 31 -18.40 2.39 -10.14
C ARG A 31 -17.91 2.94 -11.48
N LEU A 32 -17.88 2.06 -12.49
CA LEU A 32 -17.41 2.39 -13.83
C LEU A 32 -18.48 2.04 -14.86
N ILE A 33 -18.77 2.99 -15.75
CA ILE A 33 -19.50 2.74 -16.99
C ILE A 33 -18.50 2.89 -18.14
N SER A 34 -18.49 1.92 -19.05
CA SER A 34 -17.65 1.90 -20.24
C SER A 34 -18.49 2.13 -21.49
N TYR A 35 -18.06 3.06 -22.35
CA TYR A 35 -18.70 3.36 -23.64
C TYR A 35 -17.99 2.68 -24.82
N VAL A 36 -17.02 1.82 -24.55
CA VAL A 36 -16.16 1.21 -25.58
C VAL A 36 -16.92 0.26 -26.51
N GLN A 37 -17.85 -0.55 -25.96
CA GLN A 37 -18.58 -1.56 -26.74
C GLN A 37 -20.04 -1.15 -27.03
N LYS A 38 -20.62 -0.29 -26.19
CA LYS A 38 -22.02 0.12 -26.25
C LYS A 38 -22.10 1.62 -26.11
N GLU A 39 -22.73 2.29 -27.06
CA GLU A 39 -22.91 3.75 -27.05
C GLU A 39 -23.72 4.23 -25.83
N ASN A 40 -24.67 3.42 -25.37
CA ASN A 40 -25.46 3.70 -24.17
C ASN A 40 -24.70 3.44 -22.85
N GLY A 41 -23.46 2.97 -22.93
CA GLY A 41 -22.62 2.62 -21.79
C GLY A 41 -23.00 1.29 -21.13
N GLU A 42 -22.01 0.62 -20.56
CA GLU A 42 -22.20 -0.60 -19.77
C GLU A 42 -21.51 -0.49 -18.42
N LEU A 43 -22.21 -0.86 -17.35
CA LEU A 43 -21.61 -0.95 -16.02
C LEU A 43 -20.60 -2.11 -16.00
N ILE A 44 -19.33 -1.78 -15.78
CA ILE A 44 -18.25 -2.77 -15.72
C ILE A 44 -17.69 -2.89 -14.30
N LYS A 45 -17.27 -4.11 -13.94
CA LYS A 45 -16.62 -4.37 -12.64
C LYS A 45 -15.13 -4.01 -12.65
N GLY A 46 -14.52 -3.92 -13.83
CA GLY A 46 -13.07 -3.83 -13.99
C GLY A 46 -12.35 -5.15 -13.66
N GLY A 47 -11.02 -5.14 -13.80
CA GLY A 47 -10.13 -6.22 -13.37
C GLY A 47 -9.65 -6.05 -11.93
N ARG A 48 -8.88 -7.03 -11.44
CA ARG A 48 -8.22 -6.97 -10.13
C ARG A 48 -6.72 -7.11 -10.28
N THR A 49 -5.96 -6.16 -9.73
CA THR A 49 -4.50 -6.15 -9.73
C THR A 49 -3.99 -5.85 -8.32
N GLY A 50 -3.31 -6.80 -7.68
CA GLY A 50 -2.78 -6.62 -6.32
C GLY A 50 -3.85 -6.33 -5.25
N GLY A 51 -5.08 -6.78 -5.50
CA GLY A 51 -6.26 -6.55 -4.66
C GLY A 51 -7.07 -5.29 -5.02
N TYR A 52 -6.54 -4.39 -5.85
CA TYR A 52 -7.22 -3.17 -6.30
C TYR A 52 -8.04 -3.39 -7.56
N THR A 53 -9.16 -2.68 -7.68
CA THR A 53 -9.95 -2.61 -8.92
C THR A 53 -9.20 -1.78 -9.97
N SER A 54 -9.09 -2.30 -11.19
CA SER A 54 -8.37 -1.66 -12.29
C SER A 54 -9.10 -1.76 -13.62
N PHE A 55 -8.73 -0.92 -14.59
CA PHE A 55 -9.16 -1.00 -15.98
C PHE A 55 -8.02 -0.55 -16.89
N SER A 56 -8.02 -1.02 -18.14
CA SER A 56 -6.85 -0.88 -19.03
C SER A 56 -7.23 -0.37 -20.41
N PRO A 57 -7.46 0.96 -20.57
CA PRO A 57 -7.68 1.55 -21.88
C PRO A 57 -6.47 1.36 -22.80
N ARG A 58 -6.74 1.31 -24.10
CA ARG A 58 -5.67 1.30 -25.11
C ARG A 58 -5.21 2.73 -25.38
N LEU A 59 -3.91 2.94 -25.33
CA LEU A 59 -3.28 4.22 -25.62
C LEU A 59 -3.22 4.47 -27.13
N GLN A 60 -3.03 5.72 -27.52
CA GLN A 60 -2.75 6.12 -28.89
C GLN A 60 -1.52 5.38 -29.46
N SER A 61 -0.52 5.11 -28.61
CA SER A 61 0.68 4.29 -28.95
C SER A 61 0.39 2.81 -29.24
N GLY A 62 -0.85 2.36 -29.10
CA GLY A 62 -1.26 0.98 -29.32
C GLY A 62 -1.10 0.04 -28.12
N LYS A 63 -0.36 0.46 -27.08
CA LYS A 63 -0.17 -0.30 -25.82
C LYS A 63 -1.36 -0.14 -24.87
N HIS A 64 -1.55 -1.10 -23.96
CA HIS A 64 -2.49 -0.95 -22.85
C HIS A 64 -1.78 -0.38 -21.62
N LYS A 65 -2.45 0.50 -20.88
CA LYS A 65 -1.97 1.02 -19.59
C LYS A 65 -3.01 0.76 -18.52
N THR A 66 -2.59 0.17 -17.41
CA THR A 66 -3.49 -0.13 -16.29
C THR A 66 -3.70 1.11 -15.43
N TYR A 67 -4.96 1.43 -15.17
CA TYR A 67 -5.39 2.48 -14.26
C TYR A 67 -6.12 1.87 -13.07
N TYR A 68 -5.91 2.43 -11.89
CA TYR A 68 -6.58 1.99 -10.67
C TYR A 68 -7.80 2.87 -10.38
N VAL A 69 -8.94 2.24 -10.08
CA VAL A 69 -10.20 2.94 -9.87
C VAL A 69 -10.11 3.93 -8.72
N HIS A 70 -9.55 3.54 -7.57
CA HIS A 70 -9.40 4.45 -6.42
C HIS A 70 -8.63 5.73 -6.77
N ARG A 71 -7.58 5.65 -7.59
CA ARG A 71 -6.82 6.83 -8.00
C ARG A 71 -7.64 7.74 -8.91
N ILE A 72 -8.36 7.15 -9.85
CA ILE A 72 -9.24 7.90 -10.75
C ILE A 72 -10.39 8.57 -9.97
N VAL A 73 -11.01 7.89 -9.02
CA VAL A 73 -12.04 8.48 -8.15
C VAL A 73 -11.44 9.65 -7.36
N ALA A 74 -10.26 9.49 -6.76
CA ALA A 74 -9.59 10.57 -6.04
C ALA A 74 -9.22 11.75 -6.97
N GLU A 75 -8.73 11.49 -8.18
CA GLU A 75 -8.43 12.53 -9.19
C GLU A 75 -9.69 13.31 -9.60
N LEU A 76 -10.86 12.66 -9.63
CA LEU A 76 -12.10 13.27 -10.11
C LEU A 76 -12.91 13.95 -8.99
N PHE A 77 -12.85 13.47 -7.75
CA PHE A 77 -13.78 13.86 -6.69
C PHE A 77 -13.12 14.41 -5.42
N LEU A 78 -11.80 14.33 -5.30
CA LEU A 78 -11.08 14.87 -4.14
C LEU A 78 -10.12 15.97 -4.56
N ASP A 79 -10.05 17.01 -3.74
CA ASP A 79 -9.02 18.03 -3.88
C ASP A 79 -7.65 17.45 -3.49
N LYS A 80 -6.65 17.81 -4.27
CA LYS A 80 -5.28 17.32 -4.13
C LYS A 80 -4.37 18.48 -3.75
N LYS A 81 -3.63 18.36 -2.65
CA LYS A 81 -2.60 19.33 -2.27
C LYS A 81 -1.33 19.11 -3.12
N GLU A 82 -0.45 20.10 -3.14
CA GLU A 82 0.76 20.07 -3.97
C GLU A 82 1.69 18.88 -3.62
N ASP A 83 1.88 18.62 -2.33
CA ASP A 83 2.75 17.54 -1.83
C ASP A 83 2.12 16.14 -1.89
N ASP A 84 0.81 16.06 -2.13
CA ASP A 84 0.10 14.79 -2.17
C ASP A 84 0.50 13.98 -3.40
N LYS A 85 0.89 12.73 -3.19
CA LYS A 85 1.33 11.83 -4.28
C LYS A 85 0.65 10.48 -4.25
N TYR A 86 0.08 10.08 -3.11
CA TYR A 86 -0.49 8.76 -2.89
C TYR A 86 -1.96 8.86 -2.52
N VAL A 87 -2.74 7.85 -2.92
CA VAL A 87 -4.15 7.71 -2.52
C VAL A 87 -4.26 6.51 -1.59
N ILE A 88 -4.94 6.70 -0.47
CA ILE A 88 -5.20 5.63 0.50
C ILE A 88 -6.67 5.28 0.60
N HIS A 89 -6.93 4.03 0.97
CA HIS A 89 -8.22 3.59 1.50
C HIS A 89 -8.18 3.72 3.03
N LYS A 90 -8.98 4.63 3.60
CA LYS A 90 -9.03 4.93 5.04
C LYS A 90 -9.33 3.66 5.86
N ASN A 91 -10.18 2.78 5.35
CA ASN A 91 -10.54 1.52 6.00
C ASN A 91 -9.66 0.31 5.64
N PHE A 92 -8.58 0.50 4.88
CA PHE A 92 -7.68 -0.57 4.39
C PHE A 92 -8.30 -1.59 3.41
N LYS A 93 -9.56 -1.41 3.00
CA LYS A 93 -10.25 -2.28 2.02
C LYS A 93 -10.03 -1.75 0.61
N LYS A 94 -9.20 -2.44 -0.17
CA LYS A 94 -8.74 -2.03 -1.52
C LYS A 94 -9.82 -2.05 -2.60
N ASP A 95 -10.95 -2.69 -2.33
CA ASP A 95 -12.12 -2.77 -3.20
C ASP A 95 -13.21 -1.75 -2.85
N ASP A 96 -13.11 -1.07 -1.70
CA ASP A 96 -14.02 0.01 -1.30
C ASP A 96 -13.57 1.35 -1.88
N ASN A 97 -13.90 1.57 -3.15
CA ASN A 97 -13.48 2.75 -3.92
C ASN A 97 -14.41 3.97 -3.76
N ARG A 98 -15.26 4.00 -2.74
CA ARG A 98 -16.12 5.16 -2.46
C ARG A 98 -15.27 6.37 -2.08
N VAL A 99 -15.62 7.55 -2.58
CA VAL A 99 -14.88 8.80 -2.36
C VAL A 99 -14.67 9.09 -0.86
N GLU A 100 -15.67 8.79 -0.02
CA GLU A 100 -15.63 8.98 1.43
C GLU A 100 -14.53 8.13 2.10
N ASN A 101 -14.19 6.98 1.51
CA ASN A 101 -13.14 6.08 1.99
C ASN A 101 -11.76 6.42 1.40
N LEU A 102 -11.66 7.37 0.49
CA LEU A 102 -10.41 7.74 -0.17
C LEU A 102 -9.84 9.05 0.40
N ALA A 103 -8.52 9.18 0.36
CA ALA A 103 -7.82 10.42 0.68
C ALA A 103 -6.50 10.50 -0.10
N TRP A 104 -6.16 11.71 -0.53
CA TRP A 104 -4.81 12.07 -0.96
C TRP A 104 -3.89 12.21 0.26
N THR A 105 -2.64 11.80 0.10
CA THR A 105 -1.63 11.76 1.17
C THR A 105 -0.23 12.01 0.63
N THR A 106 0.64 12.50 1.51
CA THR A 106 2.09 12.52 1.30
C THR A 106 2.69 11.12 1.42
N LYS A 107 3.98 10.99 1.14
CA LYS A 107 4.67 9.70 1.25
C LYS A 107 4.72 9.22 2.70
N GLU A 108 4.97 10.15 3.62
CA GLU A 108 5.14 9.92 5.04
C GLU A 108 3.82 9.43 5.66
N GLU A 109 2.72 10.12 5.36
CA GLU A 109 1.37 9.74 5.79
C GLU A 109 0.95 8.39 5.20
N TRP A 110 1.25 8.14 3.93
CA TRP A 110 0.98 6.86 3.29
C TRP A 110 1.70 5.72 4.00
N VAL A 111 2.99 5.87 4.29
CA VAL A 111 3.80 4.87 5.02
C VAL A 111 3.23 4.63 6.42
N GLU A 112 2.91 5.70 7.15
CA GLU A 112 2.31 5.60 8.48
C GLU A 112 0.97 4.85 8.43
N HIS A 113 0.11 5.18 7.47
CA HIS A 113 -1.15 4.48 7.25
C HIS A 113 -0.93 2.99 7.01
N GLN A 114 0.01 2.61 6.13
CA GLN A 114 0.33 1.19 5.89
C GLN A 114 0.75 0.45 7.18
N HIS A 115 1.50 1.10 8.06
CA HIS A 115 1.88 0.52 9.36
C HIS A 115 0.69 0.33 10.32
N LYS A 116 -0.36 1.14 10.18
CA LYS A 116 -1.60 1.03 10.95
C LYS A 116 -2.57 -0.03 10.41
N SER A 117 -2.28 -0.62 9.23
CA SER A 117 -3.11 -1.68 8.67
C SER A 117 -3.25 -2.88 9.62
N PRO A 118 -4.48 -3.35 9.92
CA PRO A 118 -4.71 -4.50 10.81
C PRO A 118 -3.94 -5.75 10.37
N GLY A 119 -3.87 -6.03 9.06
CA GLY A 119 -3.13 -7.18 8.54
C GLY A 119 -1.62 -7.07 8.74
N VAL A 120 -1.06 -5.85 8.67
CA VAL A 120 0.36 -5.59 8.94
C VAL A 120 0.65 -5.78 10.43
N GLN A 121 -0.20 -5.23 11.30
CA GLN A 121 -0.07 -5.38 12.75
C GLN A 121 -0.20 -6.84 13.20
N GLU A 122 -1.17 -7.58 12.65
CA GLU A 122 -1.36 -8.99 12.92
C GLU A 122 -0.15 -9.82 12.48
N ASN A 123 0.39 -9.56 11.28
CA ASN A 123 1.59 -10.23 10.80
C ASN A 123 2.80 -9.93 11.71
N LYS A 124 2.97 -8.68 12.14
CA LYS A 124 4.00 -8.30 13.12
C LYS A 124 3.84 -9.08 14.43
N ARG A 125 2.61 -9.24 14.94
CA ARG A 125 2.31 -10.05 16.12
C ARG A 125 2.64 -11.53 15.89
N LYS A 126 2.23 -12.11 14.76
CA LYS A 126 2.50 -13.53 14.43
C LYS A 126 4.00 -13.82 14.36
N ARG A 127 4.81 -12.91 13.78
CA ARG A 127 6.28 -13.02 13.74
C ARG A 127 6.90 -13.03 15.14
N LYS A 128 6.43 -12.16 16.04
CA LYS A 128 6.88 -12.16 17.45
C LYS A 128 6.58 -13.48 18.15
N LEU A 129 5.38 -14.02 17.91
CA LEU A 129 4.92 -15.29 18.48
C LEU A 129 5.48 -16.53 17.77
N ARG A 130 6.38 -16.38 16.78
CA ARG A 130 6.89 -17.46 15.91
C ARG A 130 5.78 -18.31 15.26
N LYS A 131 4.60 -17.71 15.02
CA LYS A 131 3.46 -18.36 14.33
C LYS A 131 3.59 -18.34 12.80
N VAL A 132 4.63 -17.68 12.28
CA VAL A 132 4.90 -17.55 10.85
C VAL A 132 6.39 -17.77 10.62
N VAL A 133 6.72 -18.51 9.56
CA VAL A 133 8.10 -18.73 9.13
C VAL A 133 8.68 -17.43 8.57
N THR A 134 9.87 -17.07 9.02
CA THR A 134 10.59 -15.88 8.57
C THR A 134 11.95 -16.28 8.04
N TYR A 135 12.39 -15.65 6.95
CA TYR A 135 13.75 -15.83 6.41
C TYR A 135 14.81 -15.00 7.16
N SER A 136 14.44 -14.30 8.23
CA SER A 136 15.40 -13.56 9.05
C SER A 136 16.29 -14.51 9.85
N LYS A 137 17.61 -14.33 9.73
CA LYS A 137 18.61 -15.13 10.48
C LYS A 137 18.46 -15.03 12.00
N LEU A 138 17.92 -13.91 12.49
CA LEU A 138 17.62 -13.73 13.91
C LEU A 138 16.14 -13.93 14.18
N THR A 139 15.84 -14.67 15.24
CA THR A 139 14.52 -14.69 15.86
C THR A 139 14.37 -13.49 16.82
N TYR A 140 13.13 -13.14 17.17
CA TYR A 140 12.87 -12.04 18.11
C TYR A 140 13.62 -12.23 19.44
N ALA A 141 13.61 -13.43 20.01
CA ALA A 141 14.35 -13.75 21.24
C ALA A 141 15.87 -13.56 21.10
N GLN A 142 16.47 -14.01 19.99
CA GLN A 142 17.90 -13.79 19.72
C GLN A 142 18.22 -12.30 19.56
N ALA A 143 17.36 -11.54 18.88
CA ALA A 143 17.54 -10.10 18.74
C ALA A 143 17.45 -9.37 20.10
N VAL A 144 16.57 -9.80 21.02
CA VAL A 144 16.48 -9.27 22.40
C VAL A 144 17.79 -9.51 23.14
N ILE A 145 18.31 -10.74 23.13
CA ILE A 145 19.57 -11.10 23.79
C ILE A 145 20.73 -10.29 23.21
N LEU A 146 20.79 -10.20 21.87
CA LEU A 146 21.83 -9.47 21.18
C LEU A 146 21.77 -7.96 21.51
N LYS A 147 20.58 -7.36 21.55
CA LYS A 147 20.41 -5.94 21.89
C LYS A 147 20.84 -5.64 23.33
N LYS A 148 20.46 -6.49 24.29
CA LYS A 148 20.95 -6.41 25.68
C LYS A 148 22.48 -6.43 25.75
N LYS A 149 23.11 -7.41 25.07
CA LYS A 149 24.57 -7.51 25.01
C LYS A 149 25.24 -6.31 24.34
N LEU A 150 24.60 -5.69 23.36
CA LEU A 150 25.16 -4.54 22.63
C LEU A 150 25.08 -3.23 23.40
N LEU A 151 24.08 -3.08 24.28
CA LEU A 151 23.84 -1.90 25.10
C LEU A 151 24.51 -1.95 26.48
N ASP A 152 24.99 -3.12 26.91
CA ASP A 152 25.78 -3.27 28.13
C ASP A 152 27.05 -2.38 28.08
N PRO A 153 27.21 -1.41 29.00
CA PRO A 153 28.39 -0.53 29.03
C PRO A 153 29.68 -1.30 29.37
N ASN A 154 29.58 -2.44 30.06
CA ASN A 154 30.72 -3.26 30.48
C ASN A 154 31.00 -4.42 29.51
N ARG A 155 30.46 -4.35 28.27
CA ARG A 155 30.57 -5.43 27.29
C ARG A 155 32.03 -5.72 26.92
N LYS A 156 32.51 -6.88 27.37
CA LYS A 156 33.85 -7.40 27.02
C LYS A 156 33.93 -8.03 25.62
N THR A 157 32.82 -8.57 25.10
CA THR A 157 32.81 -9.24 23.79
C THR A 157 32.82 -8.23 22.64
N ARG A 158 33.71 -8.41 21.66
CA ARG A 158 33.79 -7.56 20.46
C ARG A 158 32.59 -7.80 19.53
N ILE A 159 32.18 -6.77 18.78
CA ILE A 159 31.06 -6.84 17.82
C ILE A 159 31.27 -7.94 16.78
N LYS A 160 32.48 -8.06 16.22
CA LYS A 160 32.87 -9.13 15.29
C LYS A 160 32.58 -10.55 15.83
N VAL A 161 32.85 -10.78 17.10
CA VAL A 161 32.63 -12.09 17.75
C VAL A 161 31.15 -12.36 17.89
N LEU A 162 30.37 -11.37 18.34
CA LEU A 162 28.91 -11.47 18.43
C LEU A 162 28.28 -11.69 17.04
N ALA A 163 28.75 -10.98 16.01
CA ALA A 163 28.27 -11.14 14.64
C ALA A 163 28.45 -12.59 14.16
N LYS A 164 29.65 -13.17 14.37
CA LYS A 164 29.95 -14.57 14.04
C LYS A 164 29.07 -15.54 14.83
N GLN A 165 28.92 -15.34 16.15
CA GLN A 165 28.10 -16.20 17.02
C GLN A 165 26.63 -16.25 16.58
N PHE A 166 26.09 -15.12 16.15
CA PHE A 166 24.70 -14.99 15.73
C PHE A 166 24.50 -15.19 14.20
N GLY A 167 25.56 -15.48 13.45
CA GLY A 167 25.49 -15.75 12.00
C GLY A 167 25.10 -14.55 11.14
N VAL A 168 25.36 -13.33 11.61
CA VAL A 168 24.94 -12.06 10.98
C VAL A 168 26.13 -11.15 10.70
N SER A 169 25.95 -10.12 9.86
CA SER A 169 27.02 -9.15 9.60
C SER A 169 27.22 -8.19 10.77
N GLU A 170 28.43 -7.64 10.93
CA GLU A 170 28.71 -6.63 11.95
C GLU A 170 27.81 -5.40 11.78
N MET A 171 27.54 -4.99 10.54
CA MET A 171 26.61 -3.90 10.23
C MET A 171 25.22 -4.14 10.83
N GLN A 172 24.73 -5.38 10.80
CA GLN A 172 23.43 -5.71 11.39
C GLN A 172 23.42 -5.47 12.90
N LEU A 173 24.53 -5.67 13.61
CA LEU A 173 24.65 -5.38 15.04
C LEU A 173 24.62 -3.86 15.30
N TYR A 174 25.30 -3.05 14.48
CA TYR A 174 25.24 -1.60 14.60
C TYR A 174 23.81 -1.07 14.41
N ARG A 175 23.08 -1.58 13.42
CA ARG A 175 21.66 -1.24 13.19
C ARG A 175 20.73 -1.69 14.31
N ILE A 176 21.02 -2.82 14.95
CA ILE A 176 20.29 -3.29 16.14
C ILE A 176 20.57 -2.39 17.34
N LYS A 177 21.83 -1.99 17.51
CA LYS A 177 22.26 -1.09 18.60
C LYS A 177 21.64 0.30 18.46
N SER A 178 21.64 0.88 17.26
CA SER A 178 21.03 2.20 17.00
C SER A 178 19.50 2.17 17.02
N GLY A 179 18.89 0.98 16.87
CA GLY A 179 17.45 0.81 16.79
C GLY A 179 16.86 0.99 15.39
N GLU A 180 17.69 1.20 14.36
CA GLU A 180 17.27 1.16 12.95
C GLU A 180 16.59 -0.18 12.61
N ASN A 181 17.20 -1.28 13.07
CA ASN A 181 16.63 -2.62 12.98
C ASN A 181 16.20 -3.10 14.37
N TRP A 182 15.07 -3.82 14.45
CA TRP A 182 14.51 -4.30 15.73
C TRP A 182 14.32 -3.18 16.77
N GLY A 183 13.97 -1.97 16.30
CA GLY A 183 13.76 -0.78 17.13
C GLY A 183 12.61 -0.91 18.13
N ASP A 184 11.67 -1.83 17.89
CA ASP A 184 10.55 -2.11 18.80
C ASP A 184 10.95 -2.93 20.03
N ILE A 185 12.16 -3.51 20.06
CA ILE A 185 12.70 -4.15 21.25
C ILE A 185 13.11 -3.08 22.26
N LYS A 186 12.49 -3.10 23.45
CA LYS A 186 12.87 -2.31 24.62
C LYS A 186 13.58 -3.24 25.61
N VAL A 187 14.83 -2.93 25.95
CA VAL A 187 15.72 -3.73 26.79
C VAL A 187 16.51 -2.85 27.74
#